data_AF-A0A7K1DHJ6-F1
#
_entry.id   AF-A0A7K1DHJ6-F1
#
_cell.length_a   1.000
_cell.length_b   1.000
_cell.length_c   1.000
_cell.angle_alpha   90.00
_cell.angle_beta   90.00
_cell.angle_gamma   90.00
#
_symmetry.space_group_name_H-M   'P 1'
#
loop_
_entity.id
_entity.type
_entity.pdbx_description
1 polymer ?
#
loop_
_entity_poly.entity_id
_entity_poly.type
_entity_poly.pdbx_seq_one_letter_code
_entity_poly.pdbx_strand_id
1 'polypeptide(L)'
;SLLKRKARGTFYIPTEAIFERKLLDVNKIHILLSSSFTPKEIVKIAGELYSEMGLESISKITFDELFRNHGIANLWNDAETEFIKKLFQKLLPTEIRKKYLASVFSQVTARSESSWVDEFYLTPDDVQTLVENGMEIGSHGHSHEWLAEMTADRQLEELSKSFAHLDNAISDGKSHSMCCPFGSYNDDTLSILRSLEVRVGVLNRIETYASFDASAPDLLELDRIDIMFFDKFINGEFD
;
A
#
# COMPACT_ATOMS: atom_id res chain seq x y z
N SER A 1 7.08 11.53 -22.55
CA SER A 1 7.85 10.81 -21.52
C SER A 1 8.72 11.79 -20.77
N LEU A 2 9.08 11.46 -19.52
CA LEU A 2 10.01 12.22 -18.67
C LEU A 2 11.34 12.47 -19.39
N LEU A 3 11.86 11.45 -20.09
CA LEU A 3 13.09 11.54 -20.90
C LEU A 3 13.06 12.63 -21.96
N LYS A 4 11.97 12.74 -22.74
CA LYS A 4 11.82 13.81 -23.74
C LYS A 4 11.83 15.21 -23.12
N ARG A 5 11.43 15.32 -21.85
CA ARG A 5 11.39 16.56 -21.08
C ARG A 5 12.65 16.78 -20.25
N LYS A 6 13.64 15.88 -20.31
CA LYS A 6 14.83 15.86 -19.45
C LYS A 6 14.48 15.96 -17.96
N ALA A 7 13.36 15.36 -17.57
CA ALA A 7 12.89 15.31 -16.20
C ALA A 7 13.30 13.96 -15.57
N ARG A 8 13.63 14.01 -14.28
CA ARG A 8 13.80 12.81 -13.44
C ARG A 8 12.50 12.55 -12.68
N GLY A 9 12.10 11.29 -12.60
CA GLY A 9 11.04 10.83 -11.70
C GLY A 9 11.64 9.98 -10.60
N THR A 10 10.99 10.00 -9.43
CA THR A 10 11.26 9.11 -8.31
C THR A 10 10.08 8.14 -8.17
N PHE A 11 10.35 6.84 -8.22
CA PHE A 11 9.32 5.79 -8.17
C PHE A 11 9.47 5.00 -6.87
N TYR A 12 8.44 5.05 -6.03
CA TYR A 12 8.41 4.27 -4.79
C TYR A 12 7.72 2.94 -5.04
N ILE A 13 8.44 1.84 -4.84
CA ILE A 13 7.96 0.51 -5.21
C ILE A 13 7.78 -0.42 -3.99
N PRO A 14 6.68 -1.20 -3.93
CA PRO A 14 6.56 -2.28 -2.97
C PRO A 14 7.37 -3.48 -3.45
N THR A 15 8.37 -3.89 -2.67
CA THR A 15 9.38 -4.85 -3.14
C THR A 15 8.88 -6.30 -3.23
N GLU A 16 7.87 -6.70 -2.47
CA GLU A 16 7.25 -8.02 -2.55
C GLU A 16 6.57 -8.22 -3.93
N ALA A 17 5.92 -7.18 -4.45
CA ALA A 17 5.25 -7.25 -5.75
C ALA A 17 6.21 -7.43 -6.91
N ILE A 18 7.35 -6.73 -6.86
CA ILE A 18 8.30 -6.67 -7.95
C ILE A 18 9.29 -7.83 -7.89
N PHE A 19 9.95 -8.04 -6.75
CA PHE A 19 11.06 -8.99 -6.65
C PHE A 19 10.61 -10.39 -6.22
N GLU A 20 9.50 -10.51 -5.48
CA GLU A 20 8.91 -11.80 -5.11
C GLU A 20 7.72 -12.18 -6.01
N ARG A 21 7.39 -11.33 -7.00
CA ARG A 21 6.35 -11.54 -8.01
C ARG A 21 5.01 -11.94 -7.39
N LYS A 22 4.59 -11.23 -6.34
CA LYS A 22 3.35 -11.51 -5.59
C LYS A 22 2.29 -10.44 -5.79
N LEU A 23 1.04 -10.86 -5.92
CA LEU A 23 -0.09 -9.95 -6.01
C LEU A 23 -0.40 -9.35 -4.63
N LEU A 24 -0.31 -8.03 -4.51
CA LEU A 24 -0.57 -7.34 -3.25
C LEU A 24 -2.06 -7.39 -2.88
N ASP A 25 -2.35 -7.43 -1.59
CA ASP A 25 -3.71 -7.50 -1.07
C ASP A 25 -4.57 -6.32 -1.51
N VAL A 26 -4.01 -5.11 -1.56
CA VAL A 26 -4.71 -3.93 -2.06
C VAL A 26 -5.16 -4.12 -3.52
N ASN A 27 -4.33 -4.73 -4.36
CA ASN A 27 -4.69 -5.01 -5.75
C ASN A 27 -5.70 -6.15 -5.86
N LYS A 28 -5.61 -7.19 -4.99
CA LYS A 28 -6.65 -8.23 -4.90
C LYS A 28 -8.01 -7.61 -4.60
N ILE A 29 -8.07 -6.69 -3.64
CA ILE A 29 -9.32 -5.99 -3.27
C ILE A 29 -9.87 -5.20 -4.47
N HIS A 30 -9.02 -4.48 -5.21
CA HIS A 30 -9.46 -3.77 -6.41
C HIS A 30 -9.98 -4.72 -7.49
N ILE A 31 -9.31 -5.85 -7.73
CA ILE A 31 -9.75 -6.87 -8.69
C ILE A 31 -11.10 -7.47 -8.27
N LEU A 32 -11.30 -7.76 -6.98
CA LEU A 32 -12.58 -8.23 -6.45
C LEU A 32 -13.69 -7.22 -6.79
N LEU A 33 -13.47 -5.95 -6.47
CA LEU A 33 -14.44 -4.87 -6.69
C LEU A 33 -14.69 -4.55 -8.16
N SER A 34 -13.76 -4.88 -9.06
CA SER A 34 -13.92 -4.74 -10.52
C SER A 34 -14.34 -6.02 -11.22
N SER A 35 -14.67 -7.09 -10.48
CA SER A 35 -15.07 -8.37 -11.04
C SER A 35 -16.50 -8.31 -11.62
N SER A 36 -16.97 -9.42 -12.18
CA SER A 36 -18.37 -9.54 -12.62
C SER A 36 -19.38 -9.60 -11.47
N PHE A 37 -18.91 -9.78 -10.23
CA PHE A 37 -19.76 -9.80 -9.04
C PHE A 37 -19.97 -8.38 -8.52
N THR A 38 -21.21 -8.08 -8.13
CA THR A 38 -21.53 -6.84 -7.43
C THR A 38 -20.89 -6.83 -6.04
N PRO A 39 -20.60 -5.65 -5.45
CA PRO A 39 -20.11 -5.56 -4.06
C PRO A 39 -20.98 -6.34 -3.06
N LYS A 40 -22.31 -6.32 -3.23
CA LYS A 40 -23.25 -7.06 -2.40
C LYS A 40 -23.07 -8.58 -2.49
N GLU A 41 -22.82 -9.11 -3.68
CA GLU A 41 -22.55 -10.55 -3.86
C GLU A 41 -21.20 -10.93 -3.22
N ILE A 42 -20.20 -10.08 -3.33
CA ILE A 42 -18.89 -10.29 -2.68
C ILE A 42 -19.03 -10.29 -1.16
N VAL A 43 -19.81 -9.37 -0.58
CA VAL A 43 -20.11 -9.36 0.87
C VAL A 43 -20.80 -10.67 1.29
N LYS A 44 -21.72 -11.19 0.49
CA LYS A 44 -22.38 -12.46 0.77
C LYS A 44 -21.39 -13.64 0.78
N ILE A 45 -20.56 -13.77 -0.25
CA ILE A 45 -19.52 -14.80 -0.33
C ILE A 45 -18.55 -14.68 0.85
N ALA A 46 -18.15 -13.45 1.18
CA ALA A 46 -17.30 -13.17 2.32
C ALA A 46 -17.96 -13.66 3.62
N GLY A 47 -19.24 -13.39 3.86
CA GLY A 47 -19.96 -13.82 5.06
C GLY A 47 -20.09 -15.34 5.20
N GLU A 48 -20.32 -16.05 4.08
CA GLU A 48 -20.34 -17.52 4.04
C GLU A 48 -18.97 -18.09 4.45
N LEU A 49 -17.89 -17.63 3.80
CA LEU A 49 -16.52 -18.05 4.12
C LEU A 49 -16.08 -17.66 5.53
N TYR A 50 -16.54 -16.50 6.05
CA TYR A 50 -16.25 -16.08 7.42
C TYR A 50 -16.77 -17.10 8.44
N SER A 51 -17.97 -17.63 8.16
CA SER A 51 -18.62 -18.66 8.99
C SER A 51 -17.92 -20.01 8.84
N GLU A 52 -17.62 -20.45 7.61
CA GLU A 52 -16.94 -21.73 7.32
C GLU A 52 -15.55 -21.80 7.94
N MET A 53 -14.81 -20.69 7.93
CA MET A 53 -13.48 -20.58 8.53
C MET A 53 -13.52 -20.38 10.05
N GLY A 54 -14.71 -20.28 10.65
CA GLY A 54 -14.89 -20.09 12.09
C GLY A 54 -14.31 -18.78 12.62
N LEU A 55 -14.25 -17.73 11.79
CA LEU A 55 -13.53 -16.50 12.11
C LEU A 55 -14.14 -15.75 13.29
N GLU A 56 -15.45 -15.88 13.51
CA GLU A 56 -16.14 -15.33 14.68
C GLU A 56 -15.51 -15.78 16.01
N SER A 57 -15.08 -17.05 16.10
CA SER A 57 -14.44 -17.56 17.31
C SER A 57 -13.08 -16.92 17.59
N ILE A 58 -12.41 -16.43 16.55
CA ILE A 58 -11.08 -15.85 16.63
C ILE A 58 -11.15 -14.34 16.88
N SER A 59 -11.98 -13.65 16.10
CA SER A 59 -12.17 -12.20 16.17
C SER A 59 -13.09 -11.77 17.32
N LYS A 60 -13.91 -12.70 17.84
CA LYS A 60 -14.94 -12.47 18.87
C LYS A 60 -16.00 -11.44 18.44
N ILE A 61 -16.25 -11.34 17.13
CA ILE A 61 -17.27 -10.47 16.54
C ILE A 61 -17.95 -11.18 15.37
N THR A 62 -19.28 -11.03 15.27
CA THR A 62 -20.05 -11.61 14.18
C THR A 62 -19.80 -10.86 12.86
N PHE A 63 -20.02 -11.52 11.72
CA PHE A 63 -19.91 -10.87 10.41
C PHE A 63 -20.93 -9.72 10.26
N ASP A 64 -22.14 -9.90 10.76
CA ASP A 64 -23.19 -8.88 10.71
C ASP A 64 -22.84 -7.65 11.56
N GLU A 65 -22.20 -7.84 12.73
CA GLU A 65 -21.70 -6.72 13.53
C GLU A 65 -20.57 -5.99 12.83
N LEU A 66 -19.63 -6.71 12.19
CA LEU A 66 -18.59 -6.09 11.37
C LEU A 66 -19.21 -5.24 10.26
N PHE A 67 -20.17 -5.78 9.50
CA PHE A 67 -20.84 -5.07 8.42
C PHE A 67 -21.58 -3.83 8.95
N ARG A 68 -22.32 -3.98 10.05
CA ARG A 68 -23.07 -2.86 10.67
C ARG A 68 -22.15 -1.72 11.13
N ASN A 69 -20.99 -2.05 11.69
CA ASN A 69 -20.07 -1.05 12.25
C ASN A 69 -19.21 -0.38 11.20
N HIS A 70 -18.93 -1.06 10.07
CA HIS A 70 -17.92 -0.61 9.12
C HIS A 70 -18.43 -0.40 7.68
N GLY A 71 -19.60 -0.95 7.33
CA GLY A 71 -20.30 -0.74 6.06
C GLY A 71 -21.10 0.56 6.05
N ILE A 72 -20.39 1.69 6.12
CA ILE A 72 -20.99 3.03 6.10
C ILE A 72 -20.58 3.69 4.80
N ALA A 73 -21.56 3.98 3.93
CA ALA A 73 -21.33 4.68 2.68
C ALA A 73 -20.69 6.06 2.92
N ASN A 74 -19.85 6.49 2.00
CA ASN A 74 -19.23 7.81 2.01
C ASN A 74 -19.30 8.45 0.61
N LEU A 75 -18.62 9.59 0.43
CA LEU A 75 -18.63 10.31 -0.84
C LEU A 75 -18.12 9.47 -2.02
N TRP A 76 -17.26 8.48 -1.76
CA TRP A 76 -16.51 7.74 -2.77
C TRP A 76 -16.99 6.29 -2.94
N ASN A 77 -17.56 5.69 -1.90
CA ASN A 77 -17.93 4.27 -1.87
C ASN A 77 -19.33 4.08 -1.29
N ASP A 78 -20.08 3.11 -1.84
CA ASP A 78 -21.25 2.55 -1.16
C ASP A 78 -20.85 1.73 0.09
N ALA A 79 -21.85 1.32 0.87
CA ALA A 79 -21.64 0.63 2.14
C ALA A 79 -20.87 -0.68 1.96
N GLU A 80 -21.23 -1.47 0.94
CA GLU A 80 -20.62 -2.76 0.62
C GLU A 80 -19.17 -2.62 0.16
N THR A 81 -18.88 -1.67 -0.75
CA THR A 81 -17.52 -1.40 -1.23
C THR A 81 -16.62 -0.92 -0.09
N GLU A 82 -17.12 -0.01 0.74
CA GLU A 82 -16.39 0.48 1.90
C GLU A 82 -16.11 -0.66 2.90
N PHE A 83 -17.10 -1.51 3.15
CA PHE A 83 -16.95 -2.65 4.02
C PHE A 83 -15.91 -3.65 3.51
N ILE A 84 -15.96 -4.04 2.24
CA ILE A 84 -14.99 -4.95 1.61
C ILE A 84 -13.56 -4.41 1.77
N LYS A 85 -13.36 -3.12 1.49
CA LYS A 85 -12.04 -2.48 1.65
C LYS A 85 -11.56 -2.58 3.09
N LYS A 86 -12.37 -2.18 4.07
CA LYS A 86 -11.99 -2.24 5.49
C LYS A 86 -11.73 -3.66 5.97
N LEU A 87 -12.62 -4.60 5.62
CA LEU A 87 -12.55 -6.00 6.02
C LEU A 87 -11.19 -6.61 5.66
N PHE A 88 -10.73 -6.38 4.43
CA PHE A 88 -9.48 -6.95 3.92
C PHE A 88 -8.25 -6.08 4.12
N GLN A 89 -8.39 -4.81 4.52
CA GLN A 89 -7.26 -3.96 4.88
C GLN A 89 -6.94 -3.95 6.37
N LYS A 90 -7.95 -4.01 7.28
CA LYS A 90 -7.74 -3.66 8.70
C LYS A 90 -8.54 -4.45 9.74
N LEU A 91 -9.75 -4.92 9.44
CA LEU A 91 -10.68 -5.37 10.50
C LEU A 91 -10.31 -6.69 11.19
N LEU A 92 -9.34 -7.43 10.65
CA LEU A 92 -8.88 -8.71 11.18
C LEU A 92 -7.36 -8.73 11.32
N PRO A 93 -6.81 -9.56 12.25
CA PRO A 93 -5.37 -9.77 12.36
C PRO A 93 -4.75 -10.20 11.02
N THR A 94 -3.61 -9.60 10.66
CA THR A 94 -3.00 -9.68 9.32
C THR A 94 -2.93 -11.08 8.74
N GLU A 95 -2.41 -12.06 9.49
CA GLU A 95 -2.25 -13.44 8.98
C GLU A 95 -3.58 -14.12 8.65
N ILE A 96 -4.63 -13.85 9.44
CA ILE A 96 -5.96 -14.40 9.22
C ILE A 96 -6.62 -13.68 8.05
N ARG A 97 -6.50 -12.35 8.03
CA ARG A 97 -7.03 -11.48 6.99
C ARG A 97 -6.50 -11.85 5.60
N LYS A 98 -5.19 -12.12 5.49
CA LYS A 98 -4.53 -12.56 4.24
C LYS A 98 -5.08 -13.88 3.73
N LYS A 99 -5.21 -14.88 4.62
CA LYS A 99 -5.80 -16.19 4.27
C LYS A 99 -7.26 -16.06 3.84
N TYR A 100 -8.03 -15.28 4.58
CA TYR A 100 -9.43 -15.03 4.29
C TYR A 100 -9.64 -14.30 2.96
N LEU A 101 -8.85 -13.24 2.69
CA LEU A 101 -8.84 -12.55 1.40
C LEU A 101 -8.51 -13.51 0.26
N ALA A 102 -7.49 -14.37 0.41
CA ALA A 102 -7.15 -15.36 -0.60
C ALA A 102 -8.29 -16.34 -0.89
N SER A 103 -8.99 -16.82 0.15
CA SER A 103 -10.17 -17.69 -0.01
C SER A 103 -11.29 -16.97 -0.77
N VAL A 104 -11.64 -15.75 -0.39
CA VAL A 104 -12.67 -14.96 -1.09
C VAL A 104 -12.25 -14.66 -2.54
N PHE A 105 -10.99 -14.28 -2.75
CA PHE A 105 -10.42 -14.02 -4.08
C PHE A 105 -10.53 -15.22 -5.01
N SER A 106 -10.27 -16.43 -4.51
CA SER A 106 -10.38 -17.67 -5.28
C SER A 106 -11.81 -18.04 -5.68
N GLN A 107 -12.83 -17.61 -4.93
CA GLN A 107 -14.24 -17.84 -5.27
C GLN A 107 -14.77 -16.84 -6.31
N VAL A 108 -14.19 -15.64 -6.36
CA VAL A 108 -14.65 -14.55 -7.23
C VAL A 108 -13.86 -14.51 -8.54
N THR A 109 -12.60 -14.92 -8.54
CA THR A 109 -11.71 -14.80 -9.69
C THR A 109 -11.32 -16.16 -10.26
N ALA A 110 -11.44 -16.30 -11.58
CA ALA A 110 -11.06 -17.54 -12.29
C ALA A 110 -9.60 -17.53 -12.80
N ARG A 111 -8.91 -16.39 -12.71
CA ARG A 111 -7.52 -16.21 -13.17
C ARG A 111 -6.55 -16.50 -12.02
N SER A 112 -5.38 -17.04 -12.34
CA SER A 112 -4.31 -17.20 -11.35
C SER A 112 -3.78 -15.84 -10.89
N GLU A 113 -3.30 -15.76 -9.64
CA GLU A 113 -2.69 -14.52 -9.15
C GLU A 113 -1.50 -14.08 -10.01
N SER A 114 -0.68 -15.03 -10.48
CA SER A 114 0.51 -14.77 -11.29
C SER A 114 0.21 -13.98 -12.58
N SER A 115 -0.94 -14.22 -13.23
CA SER A 115 -1.28 -13.49 -14.46
C SER A 115 -1.53 -12.00 -14.22
N TRP A 116 -1.97 -11.64 -13.02
CA TRP A 116 -2.16 -10.24 -12.63
C TRP A 116 -0.83 -9.56 -12.30
N VAL A 117 0.12 -10.29 -11.71
CA VAL A 117 1.44 -9.75 -11.35
C VAL A 117 2.18 -9.27 -12.59
N ASP A 118 2.13 -10.04 -13.69
CA ASP A 118 2.75 -9.66 -14.98
C ASP A 118 2.03 -8.51 -15.68
N GLU A 119 0.73 -8.32 -15.43
CA GLU A 119 -0.05 -7.23 -16.00
C GLU A 119 0.09 -5.91 -15.22
N PHE A 120 0.24 -5.98 -13.89
CA PHE A 120 0.14 -4.81 -13.02
C PHE A 120 1.49 -4.24 -12.58
N TYR A 121 2.48 -5.09 -12.37
CA TYR A 121 3.73 -4.67 -11.75
C TYR A 121 4.89 -4.72 -12.72
N LEU A 122 5.76 -3.73 -12.58
CA LEU A 122 7.10 -3.75 -13.15
C LEU A 122 7.81 -5.06 -12.78
N THR A 123 8.59 -5.57 -13.72
CA THR A 123 9.56 -6.63 -13.46
C THR A 123 10.84 -6.05 -12.87
N PRO A 124 11.72 -6.87 -12.26
CA PRO A 124 13.05 -6.42 -11.88
C PRO A 124 13.85 -5.79 -13.04
N ASP A 125 13.70 -6.31 -14.26
CA ASP A 125 14.35 -5.77 -15.47
C ASP A 125 13.80 -4.38 -15.85
N ASP A 126 12.49 -4.15 -15.65
CA ASP A 126 11.90 -2.81 -15.84
C ASP A 126 12.44 -1.81 -14.82
N VAL A 127 12.64 -2.23 -13.56
CA VAL A 127 13.26 -1.39 -12.52
C VAL A 127 14.69 -1.04 -12.91
N GLN A 128 15.48 -2.01 -13.38
CA GLN A 128 16.83 -1.77 -13.89
C GLN A 128 16.81 -0.77 -15.06
N THR A 129 15.86 -0.92 -15.99
CA THR A 129 15.67 0.00 -17.11
C THR A 129 15.38 1.43 -16.63
N LEU A 130 14.56 1.61 -15.60
CA LEU A 130 14.29 2.93 -15.01
C LEU A 130 15.57 3.56 -14.45
N VAL A 131 16.37 2.79 -13.71
CA VAL A 131 17.65 3.25 -13.12
C VAL A 131 18.64 3.64 -14.21
N GLU A 132 18.82 2.81 -15.24
CA GLU A 132 19.71 3.09 -16.39
C GLU A 132 19.31 4.36 -17.16
N ASN A 133 18.04 4.72 -17.11
CA ASN A 133 17.49 5.93 -17.70
C ASN A 133 17.50 7.14 -16.74
N GLY A 134 18.19 7.03 -15.60
CA GLY A 134 18.41 8.12 -14.65
C GLY A 134 17.21 8.45 -13.77
N MET A 135 16.26 7.54 -13.64
CA MET A 135 15.16 7.62 -12.67
C MET A 135 15.64 7.17 -11.30
N GLU A 136 15.06 7.74 -10.25
CA GLU A 136 15.29 7.31 -8.87
C GLU A 136 14.25 6.27 -8.46
N ILE A 137 14.66 5.30 -7.65
CA ILE A 137 13.77 4.29 -7.07
C ILE A 137 13.89 4.39 -5.55
N GLY A 138 12.76 4.41 -4.86
CA GLY A 138 12.68 4.37 -3.41
C GLY A 138 11.78 3.25 -2.91
N SER A 139 11.78 3.02 -1.61
CA SER A 139 10.93 2.01 -0.98
C SER A 139 9.49 2.48 -0.83
N HIS A 140 8.53 1.60 -1.12
CA HIS A 140 7.14 1.71 -0.68
C HIS A 140 6.77 0.57 0.27
N GLY A 141 7.69 0.23 1.17
CA GLY A 141 7.60 -0.96 2.00
C GLY A 141 7.91 -2.24 1.22
N HIS A 142 7.73 -3.38 1.85
CA HIS A 142 7.90 -4.68 1.22
C HIS A 142 6.55 -5.22 0.74
N SER A 143 5.64 -5.49 1.68
CA SER A 143 4.32 -6.06 1.48
C SER A 143 3.17 -5.04 1.41
N HIS A 144 3.49 -3.73 1.38
CA HIS A 144 2.52 -2.63 1.26
C HIS A 144 1.49 -2.59 2.42
N GLU A 145 1.96 -2.76 3.66
CA GLU A 145 1.13 -2.74 4.86
C GLU A 145 1.08 -1.35 5.53
N TRP A 146 0.08 -1.15 6.40
CA TRP A 146 -0.03 0.05 7.24
C TRP A 146 1.03 0.01 8.35
N LEU A 147 2.18 0.67 8.15
CA LEU A 147 3.32 0.58 9.07
C LEU A 147 2.95 0.94 10.51
N ALA A 148 2.12 1.98 10.70
CA ALA A 148 1.72 2.44 12.02
C ALA A 148 0.86 1.42 12.81
N GLU A 149 0.28 0.42 12.13
CA GLU A 149 -0.54 -0.64 12.74
C GLU A 149 0.30 -1.88 13.11
N MET A 150 1.57 -1.91 12.72
CA MET A 150 2.51 -2.98 13.07
C MET A 150 3.29 -2.66 14.35
N THR A 151 3.72 -3.72 15.05
CA THR A 151 4.71 -3.59 16.13
C THR A 151 6.06 -3.12 15.57
N ALA A 152 6.87 -2.45 16.39
CA ALA A 152 8.20 -1.99 15.99
C ALA A 152 9.06 -3.10 15.35
N ASP A 153 9.08 -4.31 15.92
CA ASP A 153 9.83 -5.44 15.37
C ASP A 153 9.37 -5.84 13.96
N ARG A 154 8.05 -5.81 13.70
CA ARG A 154 7.49 -6.14 12.38
C ARG A 154 7.73 -5.01 11.38
N GLN A 155 7.69 -3.76 11.83
CA GLN A 155 8.11 -2.62 11.01
C GLN A 155 9.57 -2.74 10.60
N LEU A 156 10.46 -3.11 11.53
CA LEU A 156 11.89 -3.31 11.25
C LEU A 156 12.10 -4.43 10.22
N GLU A 157 11.45 -5.57 10.41
CA GLU A 157 11.50 -6.69 9.45
C GLU A 157 11.02 -6.26 8.05
N GLU A 158 9.87 -5.60 7.97
CA GLU A 158 9.27 -5.11 6.72
C GLU A 158 10.20 -4.12 5.99
N LEU A 159 10.74 -3.13 6.70
CA LEU A 159 11.58 -2.09 6.14
C LEU A 159 12.96 -2.62 5.76
N SER A 160 13.62 -3.37 6.65
CA SER A 160 14.92 -3.98 6.35
C SER A 160 14.84 -4.92 5.16
N LYS A 161 13.79 -5.72 5.05
CA LYS A 161 13.58 -6.60 3.88
C LYS A 161 13.36 -5.77 2.61
N SER A 162 12.62 -4.67 2.70
CA SER A 162 12.39 -3.79 1.55
C SER A 162 13.70 -3.17 1.04
N PHE A 163 14.50 -2.58 1.92
CA PHE A 163 15.77 -1.97 1.52
C PHE A 163 16.79 -3.01 1.05
N ALA A 164 16.87 -4.18 1.68
CA ALA A 164 17.74 -5.25 1.20
C ALA A 164 17.43 -5.69 -0.25
N HIS A 165 16.15 -5.75 -0.62
CA HIS A 165 15.76 -6.02 -2.01
C HIS A 165 16.21 -4.90 -2.97
N LEU A 166 16.06 -3.63 -2.57
CA LEU A 166 16.51 -2.49 -3.39
C LEU A 166 18.03 -2.45 -3.54
N ASP A 167 18.78 -2.67 -2.45
CA ASP A 167 20.25 -2.64 -2.45
C ASP A 167 20.84 -3.74 -3.36
N ASN A 168 20.20 -4.91 -3.38
CA ASN A 168 20.59 -6.01 -4.26
C ASN A 168 20.25 -5.71 -5.73
N ALA A 169 19.16 -4.99 -6.00
CA ALA A 169 18.69 -4.72 -7.35
C ALA A 169 19.34 -3.47 -7.98
N ILE A 170 19.73 -2.48 -7.18
CA ILE A 170 20.14 -1.15 -7.65
C ILE A 170 21.58 -0.91 -7.22
N SER A 171 22.53 -1.16 -8.13
CA SER A 171 23.98 -1.08 -7.87
C SER A 171 24.54 0.36 -7.77
N ASP A 172 23.74 1.34 -7.37
CA ASP A 172 24.11 2.76 -7.40
C ASP A 172 24.40 3.34 -6.00
N GLY A 173 23.95 2.69 -4.92
CA GLY A 173 24.21 3.09 -3.53
C GLY A 173 23.69 4.48 -3.15
N LYS A 174 22.88 5.12 -4.00
CA LYS A 174 22.39 6.48 -3.85
C LYS A 174 20.88 6.45 -3.72
N SER A 175 20.48 6.65 -2.48
CA SER A 175 19.15 7.06 -2.02
C SER A 175 18.28 5.94 -1.47
N HIS A 176 18.49 5.67 -0.17
CA HIS A 176 17.43 5.17 0.69
C HIS A 176 16.43 6.29 0.92
N SER A 177 15.46 6.40 0.01
CA SER A 177 14.25 7.18 0.22
C SER A 177 13.05 6.26 0.38
N MET A 178 12.03 6.73 1.08
CA MET A 178 10.80 5.98 1.29
C MET A 178 9.58 6.85 1.00
N CYS A 179 8.51 6.22 0.52
CA CYS A 179 7.16 6.71 0.68
C CYS A 179 6.41 5.69 1.53
N CYS A 180 5.75 6.06 2.62
CA CYS A 180 5.04 5.06 3.43
C CYS A 180 3.72 4.65 2.76
N PRO A 181 3.40 3.35 2.67
CA PRO A 181 2.10 2.88 2.20
C PRO A 181 0.96 3.58 2.94
N PHE A 182 -0.03 4.04 2.19
CA PHE A 182 -1.18 4.78 2.73
C PHE A 182 -0.83 6.06 3.52
N GLY A 183 0.42 6.53 3.49
CA GLY A 183 0.90 7.57 4.40
C GLY A 183 0.91 7.13 5.87
N SER A 184 0.93 5.84 6.14
CA SER A 184 0.88 5.27 7.50
C SER A 184 2.29 5.16 8.09
N TYR A 185 2.55 5.88 9.18
CA TYR A 185 3.80 5.84 9.94
C TYR A 185 3.57 6.25 11.40
N ASN A 186 4.51 5.93 12.28
CA ASN A 186 4.56 6.40 13.67
C ASN A 186 6.02 6.64 14.13
N ASP A 187 6.22 6.98 15.40
CA ASP A 187 7.55 7.28 15.94
C ASP A 187 8.54 6.10 15.84
N ASP A 188 8.04 4.86 15.94
CA ASP A 188 8.85 3.66 15.72
C ASP A 188 9.30 3.60 14.25
N THR A 189 8.40 3.88 13.31
CA THR A 189 8.74 3.95 11.87
C THR A 189 9.87 4.93 11.63
N LEU A 190 9.76 6.16 12.15
CA LEU A 190 10.77 7.20 11.96
C LEU A 190 12.11 6.81 12.58
N SER A 191 12.10 6.21 13.77
CA SER A 191 13.31 5.74 14.45
C SER A 191 14.01 4.63 13.67
N ILE A 192 13.25 3.68 13.13
CA ILE A 192 13.76 2.60 12.29
C ILE A 192 14.36 3.16 11.00
N LEU A 193 13.66 4.06 10.31
CA LEU A 193 14.15 4.69 9.07
C LEU A 193 15.49 5.41 9.30
N ARG A 194 15.63 6.16 10.39
CA ARG A 194 16.92 6.79 10.75
C ARG A 194 18.02 5.77 10.99
N SER A 195 17.71 4.65 11.65
CA SER A 195 18.65 3.56 11.92
C SER A 195 19.11 2.83 10.65
N LEU A 196 18.25 2.81 9.62
CA LEU A 196 18.54 2.28 8.29
C LEU A 196 19.14 3.33 7.34
N GLU A 197 19.59 4.46 7.89
CA GLU A 197 20.21 5.57 7.14
C GLU A 197 19.33 6.19 6.04
N VAL A 198 18.01 6.01 6.13
CA VAL A 198 17.03 6.70 5.30
C VAL A 198 17.03 8.18 5.69
N ARG A 199 17.17 9.06 4.71
CA ARG A 199 17.23 10.52 4.93
C ARG A 199 16.05 11.27 4.32
N VAL A 200 15.30 10.63 3.43
CA VAL A 200 14.16 11.24 2.74
C VAL A 200 12.97 10.30 2.84
N GLY A 201 11.89 10.79 3.41
CA GLY A 201 10.62 10.10 3.55
C GLY A 201 9.51 11.01 3.04
N VAL A 202 8.73 10.54 2.09
CA VAL A 202 7.56 11.25 1.57
C VAL A 202 6.34 10.72 2.31
N LEU A 203 5.79 11.52 3.20
CA LEU A 203 4.67 11.18 4.06
C LEU A 203 3.48 12.08 3.74
N ASN A 204 2.27 11.62 4.06
CA ASN A 204 1.07 12.41 3.87
C ASN A 204 0.71 13.07 5.20
N ARG A 205 1.22 14.28 5.47
CA ARG A 205 0.51 15.18 6.38
C ARG A 205 -0.55 15.84 5.52
N ILE A 206 -1.78 15.86 6.00
CA ILE A 206 -2.92 16.48 5.31
C ILE A 206 -2.72 18.00 5.42
N GLU A 207 -1.70 18.52 4.76
CA GLU A 207 -1.32 19.93 4.75
C GLU A 207 -1.65 20.55 3.39
N THR A 208 -2.04 21.81 3.45
CA THR A 208 -2.51 22.63 2.32
C THR A 208 -1.38 23.00 1.35
N TYR A 209 -0.13 22.99 1.83
CA TYR A 209 1.08 23.27 1.05
C TYR A 209 2.22 22.35 1.47
N ALA A 210 2.99 21.85 0.51
CA ALA A 210 4.21 21.12 0.83
C ALA A 210 5.27 22.11 1.35
N SER A 211 5.65 21.97 2.62
CA SER A 211 6.73 22.75 3.25
C SER A 211 7.83 21.82 3.77
N PHE A 212 9.08 22.28 3.80
CA PHE A 212 10.17 21.53 4.40
C PHE A 212 11.23 22.45 4.99
N ASP A 213 11.85 22.00 6.08
CA ASP A 213 13.01 22.66 6.67
C ASP A 213 14.29 22.04 6.11
N ALA A 214 14.96 22.77 5.21
CA ALA A 214 16.22 22.33 4.61
C ALA A 214 17.37 22.21 5.63
N SER A 215 17.20 22.72 6.86
CA SER A 215 18.18 22.59 7.94
C SER A 215 17.97 21.37 8.82
N ALA A 216 16.85 20.64 8.64
CA ALA A 216 16.58 19.42 9.38
C ALA A 216 17.62 18.33 9.08
N PRO A 217 18.00 17.50 10.07
CA PRO A 217 18.99 16.44 9.89
C PRO A 217 18.52 15.32 8.94
N ASP A 218 17.21 15.17 8.82
CA ASP A 218 16.54 14.31 7.86
C ASP A 218 15.25 14.97 7.38
N LEU A 219 14.79 14.53 6.22
CA LEU A 219 13.55 14.97 5.59
C LEU A 219 12.60 13.77 5.51
N LEU A 220 12.42 13.06 6.64
CA LEU A 220 11.59 11.86 6.67
C LEU A 220 10.10 12.12 6.56
N GLU A 221 9.68 13.37 6.73
CA GLU A 221 8.28 13.76 6.75
C GLU A 221 7.98 14.84 5.70
N LEU A 222 8.51 14.66 4.49
CA LEU A 222 8.20 15.55 3.38
C LEU A 222 6.76 15.37 2.93
N ASP A 223 6.05 16.48 2.87
CA ASP A 223 4.68 16.51 2.40
C ASP A 223 4.56 16.30 0.89
N ARG A 224 3.40 15.79 0.51
CA ARG A 224 3.04 15.53 -0.88
C ARG A 224 1.71 16.15 -1.22
N ILE A 225 1.65 16.77 -2.40
CA ILE A 225 0.39 17.20 -2.99
C ILE A 225 -0.22 15.98 -3.68
N ASP A 226 -1.34 15.48 -3.17
CA ASP A 226 -2.07 14.39 -3.82
C ASP A 226 -2.72 14.93 -5.11
N ILE A 227 -2.49 14.22 -6.23
CA ILE A 227 -2.99 14.63 -7.54
C ILE A 227 -4.52 14.64 -7.60
N MET A 228 -5.22 13.88 -6.73
CA MET A 228 -6.68 13.93 -6.62
C MET A 228 -7.19 15.31 -6.19
N PHE A 229 -6.34 16.11 -5.54
CA PHE A 229 -6.64 17.48 -5.14
C PHE A 229 -5.86 18.51 -5.96
N PHE A 230 -5.28 18.13 -7.10
CA PHE A 230 -4.45 19.04 -7.90
C PHE A 230 -5.23 20.25 -8.40
N ASP A 231 -6.51 20.08 -8.78
CA ASP A 231 -7.36 21.19 -9.19
C ASP A 231 -7.59 22.17 -8.03
N LYS A 232 -7.86 21.65 -6.83
CA LYS A 232 -7.96 22.47 -5.61
C LYS A 232 -6.65 23.19 -5.31
N PHE A 233 -5.51 22.52 -5.52
CA PHE A 233 -4.18 23.08 -5.31
C PHE A 233 -3.92 24.26 -6.25
N ILE A 234 -4.16 24.09 -7.55
CA ILE A 234 -3.99 25.17 -8.55
C ILE A 234 -4.90 26.37 -8.24
N ASN A 235 -6.10 26.11 -7.74
CA ASN A 235 -7.08 27.15 -7.43
C ASN A 235 -6.88 27.79 -6.05
N GLY A 236 -5.95 27.30 -5.23
CA GLY A 236 -5.74 27.79 -3.86
C GLY A 236 -6.90 27.49 -2.91
N GLU A 237 -7.66 26.42 -3.14
CA GLU A 237 -8.85 26.01 -2.36
C GLU A 237 -8.51 25.19 -1.10
N PHE A 238 -7.34 25.47 -0.53
CA PHE A 238 -6.78 24.78 0.61
C PHE A 238 -6.64 25.84 1.72
N ASP A 239 -7.71 26.01 2.51
CA ASP A 239 -7.81 26.96 3.64
C ASP A 239 -7.01 26.51 4.87
#